data_AF-S8C9R5-F1
#
_entry.id   AF-S8C9R5-F1
#
_cell.length_a   1.000
_cell.length_b   1.000
_cell.length_c   1.000
_cell.angle_alpha   90.00
_cell.angle_beta   90.00
_cell.angle_gamma   90.00
#
_symmetry.space_group_name_H-M   'P 1'
#
loop_
_entity.id
_entity.type
_entity.pdbx_description
1 polymer ?
#
loop_
_entity_poly.entity_id
_entity_poly.type
_entity_poly.pdbx_seq_one_letter_code
_entity_poly.pdbx_strand_id
1 'polypeptide(L)'
;QVASDKGLFSIVINVQVPGSTHYSMVFYFVTGKLVPGSLLQRFVDGDDEFRNSRLKLIPSVPKGSWIVRQSVGSTPCLLGKAVDCNYIRGPNYLEIDVDIGSSTVANGVLGLVIGVITSLVVDMAFLIQALFRANTTEELPERLLGAVRVSHVELKSAIVPVLDSDSSSS
;
A
#
# COMPACT_ATOMS: atom_id res chain seq x y z
N GLN A 1 -2.69 -14.06 -11.40
CA GLN A 1 -3.37 -14.63 -12.58
C GLN A 1 -4.69 -15.37 -12.22
N VAL A 2 -4.75 -16.16 -11.14
CA VAL A 2 -5.96 -16.91 -10.71
C VAL A 2 -7.23 -16.08 -10.46
N ALA A 3 -7.11 -14.80 -10.07
CA ALA A 3 -8.26 -13.92 -9.83
C ALA A 3 -8.95 -13.46 -11.12
N SER A 4 -8.16 -13.20 -12.18
CA SER A 4 -8.67 -12.72 -13.48
C SER A 4 -9.58 -13.76 -14.14
N ASP A 5 -9.20 -15.04 -14.07
CA ASP A 5 -9.95 -16.15 -14.67
C ASP A 5 -11.31 -16.37 -14.00
N LYS A 6 -11.49 -15.85 -12.78
CA LYS A 6 -12.74 -15.87 -12.01
C LYS A 6 -13.54 -14.57 -12.13
N GLY A 7 -13.12 -13.64 -13.00
CA GLY A 7 -13.75 -12.33 -13.17
C GLY A 7 -13.61 -11.40 -11.94
N LEU A 8 -12.59 -11.62 -11.12
CA LEU A 8 -12.28 -10.82 -9.94
C LEU A 8 -11.28 -9.72 -10.28
N PHE A 9 -11.30 -8.65 -9.50
CA PHE A 9 -10.36 -7.54 -9.60
C PHE A 9 -9.30 -7.63 -8.50
N SER A 10 -8.03 -7.42 -8.85
CA SER A 10 -6.93 -7.44 -7.87
C SER A 10 -6.41 -6.05 -7.58
N ILE A 11 -6.16 -5.76 -6.31
CA ILE A 11 -5.42 -4.57 -5.87
C ILE A 11 -4.12 -5.06 -5.27
N VAL A 12 -3.01 -4.63 -5.84
CA VAL A 12 -1.67 -4.98 -5.39
C VAL A 12 -1.07 -3.75 -4.76
N ILE A 13 -0.56 -3.88 -3.53
CA ILE A 13 0.17 -2.80 -2.86
C ILE A 13 1.58 -3.30 -2.61
N ASN A 14 2.53 -2.72 -3.31
CA ASN A 14 3.95 -3.02 -3.20
C ASN A 14 4.63 -1.94 -2.36
N VAL A 15 4.89 -2.23 -1.08
CA VAL A 15 5.64 -1.32 -0.23
C VAL A 15 7.14 -1.55 -0.46
N GLN A 16 7.78 -0.57 -1.08
CA GLN A 16 9.19 -0.59 -1.41
C GLN A 16 9.98 -0.01 -0.24
N VAL A 17 10.84 -0.84 0.34
CA VAL A 17 11.56 -0.55 1.58
C VAL A 17 13.03 -0.34 1.22
N PRO A 18 13.53 0.91 1.27
CA PRO A 18 14.95 1.17 1.09
C PRO A 18 15.77 0.61 2.25
N GLY A 19 16.98 0.14 1.96
CA GLY A 19 17.90 -0.42 2.94
C GLY A 19 19.26 -0.70 2.31
N SER A 20 20.15 -1.38 3.03
CA SER A 20 21.39 -1.91 2.43
C SER A 20 21.11 -2.94 1.32
N THR A 21 19.92 -3.54 1.37
CA THR A 21 19.28 -4.30 0.30
C THR A 21 17.88 -3.72 0.17
N HIS A 22 17.41 -3.47 -1.05
CA HIS A 22 16.03 -3.01 -1.29
C HIS A 22 15.08 -4.19 -1.13
N TYR A 23 14.04 -4.02 -0.32
CA TYR A 23 13.01 -5.04 -0.12
C TYR A 23 11.67 -4.59 -0.70
N SER A 24 10.86 -5.55 -1.09
CA SER A 24 9.49 -5.34 -1.53
C SER A 24 8.56 -6.18 -0.65
N MET A 25 7.60 -5.52 -0.01
CA MET A 25 6.51 -6.19 0.69
C MET A 25 5.25 -6.04 -0.16
N VAL A 26 4.85 -7.12 -0.84
CA VAL A 26 3.73 -7.10 -1.77
C VAL A 26 2.48 -7.70 -1.12
N PHE A 27 1.41 -6.91 -1.04
CA PHE A 27 0.12 -7.32 -0.52
C PHE A 27 -0.89 -7.44 -1.65
N TYR A 28 -1.52 -8.62 -1.78
CA TYR A 28 -2.54 -8.88 -2.80
C TYR A 28 -3.92 -8.90 -2.15
N PHE A 29 -4.77 -7.97 -2.56
CA PHE A 29 -6.18 -7.92 -2.19
C PHE A 29 -7.04 -8.25 -3.41
N VAL A 30 -8.12 -8.99 -3.20
CA VAL A 30 -9.02 -9.37 -4.29
C VAL A 30 -10.43 -8.93 -3.93
N THR A 31 -11.11 -8.36 -4.92
CA THR A 31 -12.49 -7.92 -4.81
C THR A 31 -13.30 -8.43 -6.00
N GLY A 32 -14.62 -8.32 -5.90
CA GLY A 32 -15.52 -8.63 -7.01
C GLY A 32 -15.32 -7.68 -8.19
N LYS A 33 -16.23 -7.75 -9.17
CA LYS A 33 -16.25 -6.81 -10.28
C LYS A 33 -16.40 -5.38 -9.76
N LEU A 34 -15.67 -4.46 -10.39
CA LEU A 34 -15.80 -3.04 -10.11
C LEU A 34 -17.22 -2.59 -10.43
N VAL A 35 -17.91 -2.02 -9.44
CA VAL A 35 -19.26 -1.49 -9.62
C VAL A 35 -19.15 -0.13 -10.33
N PRO A 36 -19.81 0.07 -11.48
CA PRO A 36 -19.77 1.36 -12.20
C PRO A 36 -20.15 2.54 -11.30
N GLY A 37 -19.38 3.62 -11.35
CA GLY A 37 -19.60 4.83 -10.55
C GLY A 37 -19.18 4.73 -9.07
N SER A 38 -18.84 3.53 -8.59
CA SER A 38 -18.35 3.35 -7.22
C SER A 38 -17.04 4.11 -6.98
N LEU A 39 -16.80 4.49 -5.72
CA LEU A 39 -15.55 5.14 -5.32
C LEU A 39 -14.32 4.29 -5.69
N LEU A 40 -14.43 2.96 -5.57
CA LEU A 40 -13.35 2.06 -5.95
C LEU A 40 -13.09 2.08 -7.46
N GLN A 41 -14.12 2.01 -8.29
CA GLN A 41 -13.96 2.09 -9.75
C GLN A 41 -13.36 3.44 -10.17
N ARG A 42 -13.83 4.55 -9.59
CA ARG A 42 -13.28 5.88 -9.84
C ARG A 42 -11.84 6.05 -9.36
N PHE A 43 -11.45 5.42 -8.26
CA PHE A 43 -10.06 5.40 -7.80
C PHE A 43 -9.17 4.60 -8.76
N VAL A 44 -9.64 3.43 -9.17
CA VAL A 44 -8.93 2.54 -10.08
C VAL A 44 -8.72 3.19 -11.45
N ASP A 45 -9.75 3.83 -12.01
CA ASP A 45 -9.71 4.44 -13.34
C ASP A 45 -9.37 5.95 -13.33
N GLY A 46 -9.14 6.53 -12.14
CA GLY A 46 -8.81 7.94 -11.96
C GLY A 46 -7.38 8.29 -12.41
N ASP A 47 -7.00 9.57 -12.30
CA ASP A 47 -5.62 10.00 -12.48
C ASP A 47 -4.83 9.90 -11.17
N ASP A 48 -3.51 10.10 -11.25
CA ASP A 48 -2.62 9.98 -10.10
C ASP A 48 -2.86 11.08 -9.07
N GLU A 49 -3.28 12.27 -9.48
CA GLU A 49 -3.63 13.36 -8.56
C GLU A 49 -4.84 12.97 -7.71
N PHE A 50 -5.88 12.41 -8.33
CA PHE A 50 -7.02 11.84 -7.63
C PHE A 50 -6.56 10.71 -6.72
N ARG A 51 -5.81 9.71 -7.20
CA ARG A 51 -5.38 8.58 -6.36
C ARG A 51 -4.55 9.04 -5.16
N ASN A 52 -3.59 9.93 -5.37
CA ASN A 52 -2.74 10.48 -4.32
C ASN A 52 -3.53 11.28 -3.27
N SER A 53 -4.56 12.01 -3.71
CA SER A 53 -5.44 12.73 -2.79
C SER A 53 -6.36 11.83 -1.97
N ARG A 54 -6.52 10.55 -2.34
CA ARG A 54 -7.49 9.63 -1.77
C ARG A 54 -6.88 8.41 -1.07
N LEU A 55 -5.68 7.97 -1.45
CA LEU A 55 -5.05 6.80 -0.86
C LEU A 55 -4.63 7.11 0.59
N LYS A 56 -5.19 6.35 1.52
CA LYS A 56 -5.04 6.54 2.96
C LYS A 56 -4.50 5.27 3.61
N LEU A 57 -3.58 5.44 4.56
CA LEU A 57 -3.03 4.36 5.38
C LEU A 57 -3.36 4.62 6.84
N ILE A 58 -3.82 3.59 7.53
CA ILE A 58 -3.98 3.59 8.99
C ILE A 58 -3.00 2.54 9.54
N PRO A 59 -1.88 2.98 10.14
CA PRO A 59 -0.97 2.08 10.82
C PRO A 59 -1.42 1.83 12.28
N SER A 60 -1.05 0.69 12.82
CA SER A 60 -1.08 0.41 14.25
C SER A 60 0.07 -0.52 14.61
N VAL A 61 0.67 -0.35 15.79
CA VAL A 61 1.79 -1.21 16.25
C VAL A 61 1.39 -1.93 17.54
N PRO A 62 0.61 -3.04 17.44
CA PRO A 62 0.21 -3.82 18.61
C PRO A 62 1.39 -4.30 19.46
N LYS A 63 2.51 -4.69 18.84
CA LYS A 63 3.72 -5.16 19.52
C LYS A 63 4.94 -4.38 19.04
N GLY A 64 5.60 -3.69 19.96
CA GLY A 64 6.79 -2.89 19.70
C GLY A 64 7.17 -2.05 20.91
N SER A 65 8.39 -1.53 20.93
CA SER A 65 8.83 -0.59 21.96
C SER A 65 8.02 0.71 21.86
N TRP A 66 7.93 1.45 22.97
CA TRP A 66 7.21 2.72 23.01
C TRP A 66 7.73 3.71 21.96
N ILE A 67 9.06 3.79 21.77
CA ILE A 67 9.67 4.67 20.77
C ILE A 67 9.23 4.31 19.34
N VAL A 68 9.17 3.02 19.00
CA VAL A 68 8.68 2.57 17.68
C VAL A 68 7.21 2.92 17.48
N ARG A 69 6.37 2.68 18.50
CA ARG A 69 4.94 3.03 18.44
C ARG A 69 4.73 4.52 18.23
N GLN A 70 5.51 5.36 18.91
CA GLN A 70 5.42 6.81 18.76
C GLN A 70 5.89 7.29 17.38
N SER A 71 6.97 6.70 16.84
CA SER A 71 7.50 7.07 15.54
C SER A 71 6.61 6.65 14.36
N VAL A 72 6.02 5.45 14.42
CA VAL A 72 5.06 4.99 13.39
C VAL A 72 3.73 5.75 13.53
N GLY A 73 3.33 6.03 14.76
CA GLY A 73 2.03 6.64 15.08
C GLY A 73 0.86 5.68 14.88
N SER A 74 -0.34 6.17 15.16
CA SER A 74 -1.62 5.48 14.93
C SER A 74 -2.64 6.36 14.20
N THR A 75 -2.19 7.54 13.75
CA THR A 75 -3.04 8.51 13.08
C THR A 75 -3.10 8.15 11.60
N PRO A 76 -4.30 8.13 11.00
CA PRO A 76 -4.40 7.95 9.56
C PRO A 76 -3.63 9.01 8.77
N CYS A 77 -2.91 8.61 7.72
CA CYS A 77 -2.21 9.52 6.82
C CYS A 77 -2.66 9.34 5.38
N LEU A 78 -2.65 10.44 4.60
CA LEU A 78 -2.82 10.38 3.15
C LEU A 78 -1.51 9.89 2.54
N LEU A 79 -1.42 8.59 2.33
CA LEU A 79 -0.20 7.90 1.91
C LEU A 79 0.34 8.50 0.59
N GLY A 80 -0.53 8.68 -0.40
CA GLY A 80 -0.14 9.25 -1.70
C GLY A 80 0.25 10.72 -1.68
N LYS A 81 0.14 11.42 -0.54
CA LYS A 81 0.72 12.75 -0.32
C LYS A 81 2.00 12.73 0.51
N ALA A 82 2.25 11.64 1.22
CA ALA A 82 3.35 11.53 2.18
C ALA A 82 4.60 10.88 1.56
N VAL A 83 4.39 10.03 0.56
CA VAL A 83 5.41 9.29 -0.19
C VAL A 83 5.00 9.21 -1.66
N ASP A 84 5.96 8.96 -2.53
CA ASP A 84 5.71 8.83 -3.96
C ASP A 84 5.03 7.50 -4.21
N CYS A 85 3.96 7.54 -5.01
CA CYS A 85 3.22 6.36 -5.40
C CYS A 85 3.18 6.26 -6.93
N ASN A 86 3.55 5.10 -7.46
CA ASN A 86 3.40 4.78 -8.88
C ASN A 86 2.23 3.81 -9.07
N TYR A 87 1.37 4.09 -10.05
CA TYR A 87 0.11 3.37 -10.26
C TYR A 87 0.14 2.64 -11.61
N ILE A 88 0.08 1.32 -11.55
CA ILE A 88 0.10 0.46 -12.74
C ILE A 88 -1.30 -0.13 -12.91
N ARG A 89 -2.05 0.43 -13.85
CA ARG A 89 -3.41 -0.03 -14.17
C ARG A 89 -3.37 -1.03 -15.32
N GLY A 90 -3.49 -2.32 -14.99
CA GLY A 90 -3.76 -3.38 -15.98
C GLY A 90 -5.25 -3.52 -16.26
N PRO A 91 -5.74 -4.54 -17.00
CA PRO A 91 -7.19 -4.71 -17.25
C PRO A 91 -8.00 -5.12 -16.00
N ASN A 92 -7.49 -6.10 -15.25
CA ASN A 92 -8.17 -6.70 -14.09
C ASN A 92 -7.41 -6.47 -12.77
N TYR A 93 -6.48 -5.52 -12.76
CA TYR A 93 -5.78 -5.14 -11.54
C TYR A 93 -5.35 -3.68 -11.54
N LEU A 94 -5.13 -3.17 -10.34
CA LEU A 94 -4.39 -1.95 -10.07
C LEU A 94 -3.25 -2.33 -9.12
N GLU A 95 -2.03 -2.02 -9.51
CA GLU A 95 -0.85 -2.10 -8.65
C GLU A 95 -0.43 -0.70 -8.21
N ILE A 96 -0.08 -0.60 -6.93
CA ILE A 96 0.33 0.63 -6.27
C ILE A 96 1.71 0.38 -5.66
N ASP A 97 2.73 0.90 -6.31
CA ASP A 97 4.08 0.95 -5.76
C ASP A 97 4.17 2.12 -4.79
N VAL A 98 4.57 1.85 -3.55
CA VAL A 98 4.70 2.85 -2.49
C VAL A 98 6.18 2.96 -2.14
N ASP A 99 6.84 4.03 -2.60
CA ASP A 99 8.26 4.26 -2.35
C ASP A 99 8.47 4.97 -1.01
N ILE A 100 8.81 4.20 0.03
CA ILE A 100 9.11 4.74 1.36
C ILE A 100 10.38 5.60 1.34
N GLY A 101 11.30 5.36 0.41
CA GLY A 101 12.55 6.09 0.28
C GLY A 101 12.41 7.52 -0.24
N SER A 102 11.30 7.84 -0.90
CA SER A 102 11.07 9.19 -1.43
C SER A 102 10.84 10.24 -0.34
N SER A 103 10.51 9.82 0.89
CA SER A 103 10.21 10.70 2.01
C SER A 103 11.24 10.57 3.11
N THR A 104 11.93 11.68 3.43
CA THR A 104 12.88 11.74 4.55
C THR A 104 12.23 11.35 5.88
N VAL A 105 10.96 11.71 6.08
CA VAL A 105 10.21 11.36 7.29
C VAL A 105 9.94 9.86 7.34
N ALA A 106 9.41 9.28 6.26
CA ALA A 106 9.09 7.85 6.20
C ALA A 106 10.36 6.99 6.30
N ASN A 107 11.44 7.38 5.64
CA ASN A 107 12.73 6.74 5.72
C ASN A 107 13.35 6.83 7.14
N GLY A 108 13.17 7.97 7.82
CA GLY A 108 13.56 8.12 9.23
C GLY A 108 12.81 7.15 10.16
N VAL A 109 11.50 7.00 9.98
CA VAL A 109 10.71 6.01 10.74
C VAL A 109 11.16 4.58 10.43
N LEU A 110 11.41 4.28 9.15
CA LEU A 110 11.90 2.97 8.72
C LEU A 110 13.24 2.61 9.38
N GLY A 111 14.18 3.56 9.51
CA GLY A 111 15.46 3.33 10.18
C GLY A 111 15.33 2.87 11.63
N LEU A 112 14.26 3.27 12.32
CA LEU A 112 13.97 2.83 13.69
C LEU A 112 13.30 1.45 13.73
N VAL A 113 12.52 1.12 12.71
CA VAL A 113 11.72 -0.10 12.62
C VAL A 113 12.58 -1.28 12.14
N ILE A 114 13.43 -1.05 11.13
CA ILE A 114 14.11 -2.12 10.38
C ILE A 114 15.01 -3.00 11.26
N GLY A 115 15.71 -2.40 12.22
CA GLY A 115 16.62 -3.12 13.13
C GLY A 115 15.91 -4.00 14.16
N VAL A 116 14.62 -3.74 14.42
CA VAL A 116 13.84 -4.45 15.43
C VAL A 116 12.64 -5.19 14.83
N ILE A 117 12.51 -5.23 13.50
CA ILE A 117 11.33 -5.72 12.77
C ILE A 117 10.93 -7.17 13.10
N THR A 118 11.91 -8.01 13.46
CA THR A 118 11.68 -9.39 13.93
C THR A 118 10.97 -9.47 15.27
N SER A 119 10.88 -8.39 16.03
CA SER A 119 10.18 -8.30 17.31
C SER A 119 8.84 -7.56 17.24
N LEU A 120 8.56 -6.94 16.09
CA LEU A 120 7.40 -6.09 15.87
C LEU A 120 6.18 -6.84 15.33
N VAL A 121 5.01 -6.29 15.66
CA VAL A 121 3.76 -6.56 14.95
C VAL A 121 3.18 -5.22 14.54
N VAL A 122 2.90 -5.07 13.25
CA VAL A 122 2.36 -3.87 12.63
C VAL A 122 1.12 -4.23 11.85
N ASP A 123 0.02 -3.53 12.11
CA ASP A 123 -1.21 -3.58 11.33
C ASP A 123 -1.24 -2.41 10.37
N MET A 124 -1.64 -2.67 9.13
CA MET A 124 -1.79 -1.67 8.09
C MET A 124 -3.15 -1.86 7.43
N ALA A 125 -3.98 -0.82 7.45
CA ALA A 125 -5.22 -0.77 6.69
C ALA A 125 -5.09 0.29 5.59
N PHE A 126 -5.36 -0.12 4.35
CA PHE A 126 -5.32 0.72 3.17
C PHE A 126 -6.75 1.08 2.75
N LEU A 127 -7.03 2.36 2.58
CA LEU A 127 -8.37 2.86 2.31
C LEU A 127 -8.36 3.89 1.19
N ILE A 128 -9.51 4.05 0.54
CA ILE A 128 -9.83 5.21 -0.29
C ILE A 128 -10.63 6.18 0.57
N GLN A 129 -10.07 7.35 0.80
CA GLN A 129 -10.71 8.45 1.51
C GLN A 129 -11.93 8.95 0.73
N ALA A 130 -13.07 9.02 1.42
CA ALA A 130 -14.24 9.73 0.95
C ALA A 130 -14.03 11.24 1.12
N LEU A 131 -14.43 12.07 0.14
CA LEU A 131 -14.47 13.51 0.31
C LEU A 131 -15.91 13.88 0.65
N PHE A 132 -16.07 14.65 1.72
CA PHE A 132 -17.33 15.32 1.98
C PHE A 132 -17.46 16.50 1.02
N ARG A 133 -18.31 16.38 -0.02
CA ARG A 133 -18.75 17.55 -0.78
C ARG A 133 -20.03 18.07 -0.13
N ALA A 134 -20.10 19.38 0.09
CA ALA A 134 -21.17 20.07 0.83
C ALA A 134 -22.61 19.89 0.29
N ASN A 135 -22.82 19.08 -0.74
CA ASN A 135 -24.14 18.80 -1.34
C ASN A 135 -24.37 17.32 -1.72
N THR A 136 -23.47 16.38 -1.40
CA THR A 136 -23.66 14.95 -1.74
C THR A 136 -23.04 14.05 -0.68
N THR A 137 -23.88 13.27 0.01
CA THR A 137 -23.49 12.24 0.99
C THR A 137 -22.97 10.94 0.36
N GLU A 138 -22.80 10.91 -0.97
CA GLU A 138 -22.64 9.67 -1.75
C GLU A 138 -21.30 8.94 -1.58
N GLU A 139 -20.25 9.62 -1.12
CA GLU A 139 -18.92 9.00 -0.99
C GLU A 139 -18.65 8.38 0.38
N LEU A 140 -19.50 8.63 1.38
CA LEU A 140 -19.35 8.04 2.72
C LEU A 140 -19.99 6.64 2.79
N PRO A 141 -19.41 5.70 3.57
CA PRO A 141 -18.17 5.79 4.33
C PRO A 141 -16.90 5.56 3.48
N GLU A 142 -15.72 5.88 4.04
CA GLU A 142 -14.41 5.52 3.47
C GLU A 142 -14.37 4.04 3.07
N ARG A 143 -13.70 3.72 1.95
CA ARG A 143 -13.66 2.35 1.42
C ARG A 143 -12.36 1.66 1.77
N LEU A 144 -12.41 0.65 2.65
CA LEU A 144 -11.30 -0.25 2.92
C LEU A 144 -10.96 -1.07 1.67
N LEU A 145 -9.72 -0.94 1.19
CA LEU A 145 -9.16 -1.77 0.12
C LEU A 145 -8.71 -3.13 0.67
N GLY A 146 -8.08 -3.10 1.84
CA GLY A 146 -7.56 -4.27 2.51
C GLY A 146 -6.84 -3.90 3.79
N ALA A 147 -6.68 -4.89 4.67
CA ALA A 147 -5.88 -4.77 5.87
C ALA A 147 -4.94 -5.98 5.98
N VAL A 148 -3.75 -5.74 6.51
CA VAL A 148 -2.73 -6.76 6.70
C VAL A 148 -2.07 -6.57 8.07
N ARG A 149 -1.76 -7.69 8.71
CA ARG A 149 -0.87 -7.74 9.87
C ARG A 149 0.47 -8.30 9.42
N VAL A 150 1.51 -7.52 9.64
CA VAL A 150 2.90 -7.90 9.42
C VAL A 150 3.51 -8.20 10.79
N SER A 151 4.03 -9.42 10.97
CA SER A 151 4.44 -9.92 12.29
C SER A 151 5.78 -10.60 12.20
N HIS A 152 6.73 -10.19 13.05
CA HIS A 152 8.00 -10.89 13.26
C HIS A 152 8.76 -11.16 11.95
N VAL A 153 8.80 -10.16 11.05
CA VAL A 153 9.37 -10.33 9.70
C VAL A 153 10.87 -10.56 9.77
N GLU A 154 11.32 -11.64 9.12
CA GLU A 154 12.74 -11.92 8.93
C GLU A 154 13.17 -11.49 7.54
N LEU A 155 13.78 -10.31 7.42
CA LEU A 155 14.20 -9.77 6.11
C LEU A 155 15.18 -10.68 5.36
N LYS A 156 15.98 -11.47 6.08
CA LYS A 156 16.90 -12.45 5.49
C LYS A 156 16.19 -13.61 4.78
N SER A 157 14.91 -13.83 5.07
CA SER A 157 14.08 -14.84 4.41
C SER A 157 13.48 -14.35 3.08
N ALA A 158 13.71 -13.09 2.71
CA ALA A 158 13.20 -12.51 1.48
C ALA A 158 13.68 -13.32 0.25
N ILE A 159 12.74 -13.56 -0.65
CA ILE A 159 13.00 -14.27 -1.90
C ILE A 159 13.46 -13.25 -2.92
N VAL A 160 14.63 -13.50 -3.54
CA VAL A 160 15.08 -12.69 -4.67
C VAL A 160 14.16 -12.96 -5.84
N PRO A 161 13.49 -11.93 -6.40
CA PRO A 161 12.62 -12.13 -7.54
C PRO A 161 13.45 -12.63 -8.72
N VAL A 162 13.00 -13.72 -9.35
CA VAL A 162 13.51 -14.13 -10.66
C VAL A 162 12.86 -13.20 -11.66
N LEU A 163 13.57 -12.14 -12.01
CA LEU A 163 13.20 -11.30 -13.14
C LEU A 163 13.71 -12.02 -14.38
N ASP A 164 12.83 -12.30 -15.34
CA ASP A 164 13.28 -12.72 -16.66
C ASP A 164 14.22 -11.61 -17.15
N SER A 165 15.50 -11.96 -17.34
CA SER A 165 16.43 -11.04 -17.97
C SER A 165 15.79 -10.65 -19.29
N ASP A 166 15.57 -9.37 -19.54
CA ASP A 166 15.11 -8.90 -20.84
C ASP A 166 15.98 -9.58 -21.89
N SER A 167 15.41 -10.55 -22.60
CA SER A 167 15.94 -11.03 -23.86
C SER A 167 15.62 -9.96 -24.89
N SER A 168 16.12 -8.76 -24.67
CA SER A 168 16.26 -7.71 -25.68
C SER A 168 17.68 -7.82 -26.23
N SER A 169 17.90 -8.94 -26.92
CA SER A 169 18.83 -8.96 -28.03
C SER A 169 18.33 -7.99 -29.10
N SER A 170 19.05 -6.88 -29.27
CA SER A 170 19.45 -6.32 -30.57
C SER A 170 20.49 -5.22 -30.36
#